data_AF-A0A151F8P3-F1
#
_entry.id   AF-A0A151F8P3-F1
#
_cell.length_a   1.000
_cell.length_b   1.000
_cell.length_c   1.000
_cell.angle_alpha   90.00
_cell.angle_beta   90.00
_cell.angle_gamma   90.00
#
_symmetry.space_group_name_H-M   'P 1'
#
loop_
_entity.id
_entity.type
_entity.pdbx_description
1 polymer ?
#
loop_
_entity_poly.entity_id
_entity_poly.type
_entity_poly.pdbx_seq_one_letter_code
_entity_poly.pdbx_strand_id
1 'polypeptide(L)'
;MEKEDLEALLEWDKKTYSHKTKEILEVLGVPHKVREGEFIIESPAFFACLNKELYNPELDVLQAVSTMAGFPVKAKCLYTVGVRMGRPEKSKYRVMSPPVHVLFPVGNRGGRTRNLVKAGHRPIEVEVVNLECPKCGEITYKRTCPSCGSVTELFKTCTNRSCTVDKIKTDYELCPACNLPLQLYSRKKLSVAQELEKTGEKVPEQVKGVIGMTSGYKFPEPVMKGILRAENKVYVFKDGTIRFDATDMPLTHFTSKEVGVSVEKLKELGYTTDYLGNPLTNEDQILELKVQDIVISQNAIKYLIRVTKFLDELLQKFYGLPCHYNVKTAEDLLGHLVVGLAPHTSAGVLGRIIGFVDAKVGYAHPFFHAAKRRNCDGDEDAIIMALDALLNFSQYYLPEKRGGKMDAPLVLTTKIDPREVDKEAHDLDIVSCYSLELYTSEFVSPSDIKVETVKERLGTPQQYYGFKFTHSNTDIAQGPSESAYKTLPAMKDKISAQFEIARRIRAVDIDDTAERLIKSHFLPDLIGNLRSFSKQTFRCVNCNKKYRRVPLVGKCTRCGGKIVLTIPRGSVEKYLSIVKDLVQTYDISDYVRQRIELVEKEIDLVFHETQQQLSLTDFI
;
A
#
# COMPACT_ATOMS: atom_id res chain seq x y z
N MET A 1 -24.46 -23.10 24.79
CA MET A 1 -24.78 -23.94 25.96
C MET A 1 -26.26 -24.16 25.90
N GLU A 2 -26.66 -25.40 25.70
CA GLU A 2 -28.07 -25.81 25.71
C GLU A 2 -28.48 -26.22 27.12
N LYS A 3 -29.78 -26.49 27.34
CA LYS A 3 -30.27 -26.90 28.68
C LYS A 3 -29.60 -28.19 29.16
N GLU A 4 -29.36 -29.13 28.26
CA GLU A 4 -28.70 -30.41 28.56
C GLU A 4 -27.26 -30.24 29.07
N ASP A 5 -26.54 -29.23 28.56
CA ASP A 5 -25.20 -28.90 29.03
C ASP A 5 -25.23 -28.36 30.47
N LEU A 6 -26.22 -27.52 30.78
CA LEU A 6 -26.40 -26.95 32.11
C LEU A 6 -26.76 -28.04 33.13
N GLU A 7 -27.68 -28.93 32.78
CA GLU A 7 -28.05 -30.07 33.62
C GLU A 7 -26.84 -30.99 33.88
N ALA A 8 -26.02 -31.25 32.85
CA ALA A 8 -24.78 -32.01 33.01
C ALA A 8 -23.80 -31.34 33.99
N LEU A 9 -23.73 -30.01 34.01
CA LEU A 9 -22.92 -29.26 34.98
C LEU A 9 -23.52 -29.25 36.39
N LEU A 10 -24.84 -29.36 36.54
CA LEU A 10 -25.52 -29.41 37.84
C LEU A 10 -25.41 -30.79 38.52
N GLU A 11 -25.35 -31.86 37.73
CA GLU A 11 -25.10 -33.22 38.22
C GLU A 11 -23.62 -33.53 38.45
N TRP A 12 -22.73 -32.69 37.93
CA TRP A 12 -21.30 -32.83 38.12
C TRP A 12 -20.90 -32.49 39.56
N ASP A 13 -20.03 -33.32 40.14
CA ASP A 13 -19.48 -33.17 41.50
C ASP A 13 -18.50 -32.00 41.67
N LYS A 14 -18.39 -31.14 40.65
CA LYS A 14 -17.56 -29.93 40.61
C LYS A 14 -16.05 -30.20 40.68
N LYS A 15 -15.63 -31.47 40.55
CA LYS A 15 -14.21 -31.86 40.72
C LYS A 15 -13.75 -32.90 39.72
N THR A 16 -14.50 -33.96 39.47
CA THR A 16 -14.07 -35.11 38.69
C THR A 16 -13.98 -34.79 37.20
N TYR A 17 -12.91 -35.25 36.55
CA TYR A 17 -12.76 -35.12 35.11
C TYR A 17 -13.76 -35.99 34.35
N SER A 18 -14.43 -35.40 33.37
CA SER A 18 -15.16 -36.12 32.33
C SER A 18 -14.95 -35.41 30.98
N HIS A 19 -14.93 -36.17 29.88
CA HIS A 19 -14.77 -35.60 28.54
C HIS A 19 -15.91 -34.62 28.20
N LYS A 20 -17.15 -35.00 28.50
CA LYS A 20 -18.33 -34.13 28.26
C LYS A 20 -18.23 -32.82 29.06
N THR A 21 -17.86 -32.90 30.34
CA THR A 21 -17.67 -31.69 31.17
C THR A 21 -16.53 -30.83 30.64
N LYS A 22 -15.43 -31.44 30.17
CA LYS A 22 -14.30 -30.73 29.57
C LYS A 22 -14.75 -29.87 28.40
N GLU A 23 -15.50 -30.45 27.47
CA GLU A 23 -16.00 -29.75 26.27
C GLU A 23 -16.92 -28.59 26.66
N ILE A 24 -17.85 -28.81 27.59
CA ILE A 24 -18.76 -27.74 28.06
C ILE A 24 -17.96 -26.59 28.67
N LEU A 25 -16.99 -26.86 29.55
CA LEU A 25 -16.16 -25.83 30.17
C LEU A 25 -15.31 -25.05 29.16
N GLU A 26 -14.79 -25.73 28.13
CA GLU A 26 -14.06 -25.08 27.02
C GLU A 26 -14.96 -24.19 26.16
N VAL A 27 -16.17 -24.67 25.83
CA VAL A 27 -17.15 -23.89 25.07
C VAL A 27 -17.57 -22.64 25.82
N LEU A 28 -17.77 -22.75 27.13
CA LEU A 28 -18.08 -21.62 28.03
C LEU A 28 -16.91 -20.67 28.25
N GLY A 29 -15.69 -21.08 27.91
CA GLY A 29 -14.48 -20.28 28.14
C GLY A 29 -14.13 -20.14 29.62
N VAL A 30 -14.45 -21.14 30.45
CA VAL A 30 -14.12 -21.16 31.88
C VAL A 30 -12.62 -21.45 32.02
N PRO A 31 -11.81 -20.56 32.62
CA PRO A 31 -10.40 -20.85 32.87
C PRO A 31 -10.26 -21.99 33.88
N HIS A 32 -9.62 -23.10 33.49
CA HIS A 32 -9.45 -24.28 34.34
C HIS A 32 -8.16 -25.03 34.03
N LYS A 33 -7.69 -25.84 34.97
CA LYS A 33 -6.58 -26.79 34.81
C LYS A 33 -7.06 -28.21 35.11
N VAL A 34 -6.40 -29.22 34.57
CA VAL A 34 -6.64 -30.62 34.92
C VAL A 34 -5.39 -31.18 35.59
N ARG A 35 -5.52 -31.70 36.81
CA ARG A 35 -4.43 -32.37 37.54
C ARG A 35 -4.97 -33.64 38.20
N GLU A 36 -4.25 -34.75 38.06
CA GLU A 36 -4.59 -36.03 38.71
C GLU A 36 -6.04 -36.50 38.44
N GLY A 37 -6.60 -36.17 37.27
CA GLY A 37 -7.98 -36.52 36.93
C GLY A 37 -9.05 -35.59 37.51
N GLU A 38 -8.67 -34.41 38.01
CA GLU A 38 -9.58 -33.43 38.59
C GLU A 38 -9.46 -32.06 37.92
N PHE A 39 -10.59 -31.36 37.82
CA PHE A 39 -10.66 -29.96 37.40
C PHE A 39 -10.32 -29.02 38.55
N ILE A 40 -9.48 -28.03 38.26
CA ILE A 40 -9.14 -26.92 39.15
C ILE A 40 -9.68 -25.64 38.52
N ILE A 41 -10.71 -25.06 39.14
CA ILE A 41 -11.40 -23.84 38.70
C ILE A 41 -11.34 -22.81 39.83
N GLU A 42 -10.71 -21.67 39.56
CA GLU A 42 -10.52 -20.58 40.54
C GLU A 42 -11.56 -19.47 40.36
N SER A 43 -12.83 -19.83 40.14
CA SER A 43 -13.91 -18.86 39.91
C SER A 43 -15.13 -19.13 40.80
N PRO A 44 -15.23 -18.44 41.96
CA PRO A 44 -16.40 -18.55 42.82
C PRO A 44 -17.71 -18.16 42.13
N ALA A 45 -17.66 -17.16 41.25
CA ALA A 45 -18.80 -16.70 40.46
C ALA A 45 -19.35 -17.81 39.54
N PHE A 46 -18.46 -18.61 38.94
CA PHE A 46 -18.88 -19.76 38.12
C PHE A 46 -19.66 -20.78 38.95
N PHE A 47 -19.20 -21.11 40.15
CA PHE A 47 -19.90 -22.07 41.01
C PHE A 47 -21.20 -21.53 41.59
N ALA A 48 -21.29 -20.21 41.83
CA ALA A 48 -22.56 -19.57 42.21
C ALA A 48 -23.63 -19.75 41.13
N CYS A 49 -23.24 -19.73 39.85
CA CYS A 49 -24.12 -20.01 38.72
C CYS A 49 -24.62 -21.47 38.64
N LEU A 50 -24.10 -22.38 39.47
CA LEU A 50 -24.41 -23.82 39.47
C LEU A 50 -25.02 -24.27 40.81
N ASN A 51 -26.07 -23.57 41.24
CA ASN A 51 -26.81 -23.90 42.45
C ASN A 51 -28.05 -24.77 42.14
N LYS A 52 -27.90 -26.09 42.29
CA LYS A 52 -28.94 -27.07 41.99
C LYS A 52 -30.25 -26.85 42.75
N GLU A 53 -30.20 -26.30 43.98
CA GLU A 53 -31.40 -26.07 44.80
C GLU A 53 -32.32 -24.98 44.23
N LEU A 54 -31.75 -24.05 43.46
CA LEU A 54 -32.45 -22.91 42.88
C LEU A 54 -32.69 -23.09 41.37
N TYR A 55 -32.40 -24.27 40.83
CA TYR A 55 -32.58 -24.55 39.42
C TYR A 55 -34.06 -24.73 39.07
N ASN A 56 -34.54 -23.95 38.09
CA ASN A 56 -35.86 -24.12 37.50
C ASN A 56 -35.73 -24.47 36.00
N PRO A 57 -36.12 -25.69 35.59
CA PRO A 57 -35.97 -26.15 34.21
C PRO A 57 -36.93 -25.46 33.22
N GLU A 58 -37.99 -24.80 33.71
CA GLU A 58 -38.95 -24.07 32.86
C GLU A 58 -38.37 -22.75 32.35
N LEU A 59 -37.37 -22.19 33.03
CA LEU A 59 -36.74 -20.93 32.66
C LEU A 59 -35.80 -21.10 31.45
N ASP A 60 -35.55 -19.99 30.76
CA ASP A 60 -34.43 -19.92 29.82
C ASP A 60 -33.09 -20.09 30.55
N VAL A 61 -32.07 -20.62 29.87
CA VAL A 61 -30.76 -20.94 30.46
C VAL A 61 -30.16 -19.74 31.22
N LEU A 62 -30.20 -18.53 30.65
CA LEU A 62 -29.63 -17.34 31.31
C LEU A 62 -30.46 -16.89 32.51
N GLN A 63 -31.78 -17.05 32.46
CA GLN A 63 -32.69 -16.74 33.56
C GLN A 63 -32.52 -17.73 34.72
N ALA A 64 -32.40 -19.03 34.40
CA ALA A 64 -32.10 -20.07 35.37
C ALA A 64 -30.75 -19.80 36.05
N VAL A 65 -29.70 -19.49 35.27
CA VAL A 65 -28.38 -19.15 35.79
C VAL A 65 -28.42 -17.89 36.68
N SER A 66 -29.14 -16.85 36.27
CA SER A 66 -29.31 -15.63 37.09
C SER A 66 -30.00 -15.92 38.42
N THR A 67 -31.02 -16.79 38.39
CA THR A 67 -31.76 -17.22 39.59
C THR A 67 -30.86 -18.00 40.54
N MET A 68 -30.07 -18.95 40.00
CA MET A 68 -29.13 -19.75 40.77
C MET A 68 -28.00 -18.91 41.38
N ALA A 69 -27.49 -17.93 40.64
CA ALA A 69 -26.40 -17.06 41.06
C ALA A 69 -26.82 -16.00 42.10
N GLY A 70 -28.11 -15.65 42.16
CA GLY A 70 -28.63 -14.58 43.02
C GLY A 70 -28.35 -13.16 42.50
N PHE A 71 -27.89 -13.02 41.26
CA PHE A 71 -27.67 -11.74 40.59
C PHE A 71 -27.93 -11.85 39.07
N PRO A 72 -28.27 -10.74 38.38
CA PRO A 72 -28.53 -10.77 36.94
C PRO A 72 -27.28 -11.17 36.15
N VAL A 73 -27.37 -12.25 35.38
CA VAL A 73 -26.35 -12.70 34.43
C VAL A 73 -26.82 -12.40 33.02
N LYS A 74 -26.07 -11.56 32.32
CA LYS A 74 -26.33 -11.22 30.91
C LYS A 74 -25.37 -11.95 29.98
N ALA A 75 -25.80 -12.17 28.74
CA ALA A 75 -24.93 -12.72 27.70
C ALA A 75 -23.72 -11.81 27.47
N LYS A 76 -22.52 -12.36 27.63
CA LYS A 76 -21.26 -11.61 27.42
C LYS A 76 -20.98 -11.35 25.95
N CYS A 77 -21.39 -12.26 25.06
CA CYS A 77 -21.20 -12.17 23.63
C CYS A 77 -22.50 -12.57 22.94
N LEU A 78 -23.27 -11.57 22.50
CA LEU A 78 -24.49 -11.76 21.71
C LEU A 78 -24.21 -11.79 20.22
N TYR A 79 -23.25 -10.97 19.80
CA TYR A 79 -22.90 -10.76 18.41
C TYR A 79 -21.44 -11.10 18.17
N THR A 80 -21.18 -11.76 17.05
CA THR A 80 -19.84 -12.06 16.57
C THR A 80 -19.67 -11.43 15.19
N VAL A 81 -18.46 -10.98 14.90
CA VAL A 81 -18.11 -10.41 13.60
C VAL A 81 -17.06 -11.30 12.97
N GLY A 82 -17.34 -11.80 11.77
CA GLY A 82 -16.37 -12.53 10.97
C GLY A 82 -15.32 -11.57 10.41
N VAL A 83 -14.04 -11.92 10.55
CA VAL A 83 -12.93 -11.16 9.97
C VAL A 83 -12.07 -12.05 9.10
N ARG A 84 -11.53 -11.48 8.03
CA ARG A 84 -10.56 -12.14 7.16
C ARG A 84 -9.39 -11.21 6.93
N MET A 85 -8.17 -11.73 7.08
CA MET A 85 -6.97 -10.97 6.75
C MET A 85 -7.01 -10.55 5.27
N GLY A 86 -6.98 -9.23 5.04
CA GLY A 86 -7.06 -8.64 3.70
C GLY A 86 -5.68 -8.36 3.12
N ARG A 87 -5.32 -7.08 3.07
CA ARG A 87 -4.00 -6.64 2.61
C ARG A 87 -3.05 -6.51 3.80
N PRO A 88 -1.81 -7.03 3.73
CA PRO A 88 -0.84 -6.79 4.79
C PRO A 88 -0.40 -5.32 4.78
N GLU A 89 0.17 -4.88 5.90
CA GLU A 89 0.69 -3.53 6.09
C GLU A 89 1.76 -3.18 5.05
N LYS A 90 2.08 -1.90 4.82
CA LYS A 90 3.18 -1.49 3.95
C LYS A 90 3.85 -0.24 4.49
N SER A 91 5.17 -0.23 4.47
CA SER A 91 5.99 0.94 4.78
C SER A 91 7.27 0.84 3.96
N LYS A 92 7.27 1.44 2.77
CA LYS A 92 8.37 1.30 1.79
C LYS A 92 8.38 2.47 0.81
N TYR A 93 9.59 2.93 0.46
CA TYR A 93 9.76 3.92 -0.59
C TYR A 93 9.30 3.42 -1.96
N ARG A 94 8.64 4.30 -2.72
CA ARG A 94 8.05 3.95 -4.02
C ARG A 94 9.15 3.92 -5.08
N VAL A 95 9.25 2.79 -5.77
CA VAL A 95 10.23 2.58 -6.84
C VAL A 95 9.50 2.14 -8.09
N MET A 96 9.74 2.83 -9.19
CA MET A 96 9.26 2.37 -10.50
C MET A 96 9.88 1.03 -10.85
N SER A 97 9.19 0.20 -11.63
CA SER A 97 9.77 -1.02 -12.17
C SER A 97 10.04 -0.85 -13.66
N PRO A 98 11.30 -0.89 -14.12
CA PRO A 98 12.57 -0.83 -13.38
C PRO A 98 12.83 0.49 -12.63
N PRO A 99 13.76 0.51 -11.63
CA PRO A 99 14.09 1.71 -10.85
C PRO A 99 14.65 2.85 -11.71
N VAL A 100 14.28 4.09 -11.38
CA VAL A 100 14.65 5.30 -12.14
C VAL A 100 15.19 6.36 -11.17
N HIS A 101 16.28 7.04 -11.57
CA HIS A 101 16.83 8.20 -10.87
C HIS A 101 16.50 9.52 -11.60
N VAL A 102 16.32 9.47 -12.92
CA VAL A 102 16.03 10.65 -13.75
C VAL A 102 15.06 10.36 -14.88
N LEU A 103 14.15 11.30 -15.12
CA LEU A 103 13.24 11.27 -16.27
C LEU A 103 13.94 11.75 -17.55
N PHE A 104 15.05 11.08 -17.91
CA PHE A 104 15.82 11.35 -19.13
C PHE A 104 15.81 10.13 -20.06
N PRO A 105 15.44 10.28 -21.34
CA PRO A 105 15.34 9.17 -22.27
C PRO A 105 16.71 8.70 -22.75
N VAL A 106 17.03 7.41 -22.60
CA VAL A 106 18.29 6.79 -23.06
C VAL A 106 18.10 5.75 -24.17
N GLY A 107 16.86 5.53 -24.61
CA GLY A 107 16.52 4.51 -25.61
C GLY A 107 16.96 3.11 -25.17
N ASN A 108 17.43 2.32 -26.13
CA ASN A 108 17.99 0.98 -25.87
C ASN A 108 19.49 1.00 -25.53
N ARG A 109 20.15 2.17 -25.57
CA ARG A 109 21.61 2.27 -25.41
C ARG A 109 22.08 2.16 -23.97
N GLY A 110 21.22 2.48 -23.01
CA GLY A 110 21.51 2.26 -21.59
C GLY A 110 21.47 0.78 -21.15
N GLY A 111 21.25 -0.16 -22.08
CA GLY A 111 21.11 -1.58 -21.79
C GLY A 111 19.86 -1.91 -20.96
N ARG A 112 19.84 -3.10 -20.33
CA ARG A 112 18.70 -3.55 -19.52
C ARG A 112 18.40 -2.65 -18.32
N THR A 113 19.43 -2.01 -17.76
CA THR A 113 19.33 -1.12 -16.59
C THR A 113 19.09 0.34 -16.96
N ARG A 114 19.05 0.68 -18.26
CA ARG A 114 18.80 2.05 -18.75
C ARG A 114 19.82 3.06 -18.18
N ASN A 115 21.08 2.63 -18.05
CA ASN A 115 22.12 3.43 -17.42
C ASN A 115 22.60 4.56 -18.36
N LEU A 116 22.60 5.80 -17.88
CA LEU A 116 23.09 6.98 -18.59
C LEU A 116 24.57 6.87 -18.91
N VAL A 117 25.40 6.36 -17.98
CA VAL A 117 26.85 6.21 -18.19
C VAL A 117 27.14 5.32 -19.39
N LYS A 118 26.45 4.18 -19.48
CA LYS A 118 26.57 3.25 -20.62
C LYS A 118 26.03 3.88 -21.91
N ALA A 119 24.97 4.67 -21.82
CA ALA A 119 24.43 5.39 -22.97
C ALA A 119 25.36 6.52 -23.46
N GLY A 120 26.23 7.05 -22.58
CA GLY A 120 27.21 8.11 -22.86
C GLY A 120 28.24 7.77 -23.92
N HIS A 121 28.61 6.49 -24.07
CA HIS A 121 29.64 6.08 -25.03
C HIS A 121 29.33 6.42 -26.50
N ARG A 122 28.06 6.57 -26.87
CA ARG A 122 27.66 6.90 -28.25
C ARG A 122 26.38 7.75 -28.28
N PRO A 123 26.24 8.72 -29.21
CA PRO A 123 25.08 9.61 -29.25
C PRO A 123 23.74 8.87 -29.42
N ILE A 124 22.78 9.09 -28.54
CA ILE A 124 21.44 8.47 -28.56
C ILE A 124 20.51 9.20 -29.54
N GLU A 125 19.52 8.50 -30.07
CA GLU A 125 18.44 9.10 -30.87
C GLU A 125 17.12 8.86 -30.13
N VAL A 126 16.49 9.94 -29.66
CA VAL A 126 15.32 9.91 -28.77
C VAL A 126 14.35 11.03 -29.09
N GLU A 127 13.08 10.83 -28.76
CA GLU A 127 12.04 11.85 -28.89
C GLU A 127 12.08 12.79 -27.69
N VAL A 128 12.32 14.06 -27.95
CA VAL A 128 12.36 15.13 -26.95
C VAL A 128 11.69 16.39 -27.49
N VAL A 129 11.28 17.25 -26.57
CA VAL A 129 10.59 18.52 -26.87
C VAL A 129 11.33 19.41 -27.88
N ASN A 130 10.56 20.13 -28.69
CA ASN A 130 11.01 21.13 -29.65
C ASN A 130 11.00 22.53 -29.03
N LEU A 131 12.18 23.05 -28.74
CA LEU A 131 12.38 24.40 -28.23
C LEU A 131 13.32 25.20 -29.13
N GLU A 132 13.04 26.49 -29.28
CA GLU A 132 13.89 27.44 -29.98
C GLU A 132 14.21 28.62 -29.07
N CYS A 133 15.45 29.07 -29.12
CA CYS A 133 15.85 30.33 -28.51
C CYS A 133 15.39 31.53 -29.37
N PRO A 134 14.56 32.46 -28.85
CA PRO A 134 14.13 33.63 -29.63
C PRO A 134 15.28 34.61 -29.93
N LYS A 135 16.33 34.64 -29.09
CA LYS A 135 17.47 35.56 -29.24
C LYS A 135 18.50 35.13 -30.28
N CYS A 136 18.86 33.84 -30.31
CA CYS A 136 19.94 33.33 -31.19
C CYS A 136 19.49 32.24 -32.18
N GLY A 137 18.22 31.84 -32.18
CA GLY A 137 17.67 30.82 -33.09
C GLY A 137 18.05 29.37 -32.77
N GLU A 138 18.89 29.13 -31.75
CA GLU A 138 19.35 27.79 -31.36
C GLU A 138 18.18 26.85 -31.06
N ILE A 139 18.15 25.69 -31.73
CA ILE A 139 17.15 24.65 -31.48
C ILE A 139 17.65 23.72 -30.38
N THR A 140 16.90 23.64 -29.30
CA THR A 140 17.27 22.84 -28.14
C THR A 140 16.08 22.05 -27.59
N TYR A 141 16.31 21.38 -26.47
CA TYR A 141 15.31 20.72 -25.63
C TYR A 141 15.37 21.23 -24.18
N LYS A 142 16.29 22.15 -23.88
CA LYS A 142 16.47 22.80 -22.57
C LYS A 142 15.64 24.06 -22.50
N ARG A 143 15.09 24.38 -21.32
CA ARG A 143 14.32 25.61 -21.09
C ARG A 143 15.16 26.89 -21.16
N THR A 144 16.44 26.77 -20.84
CA THR A 144 17.40 27.87 -20.90
C THR A 144 18.35 27.61 -22.06
N CYS A 145 18.50 28.60 -22.95
CA CYS A 145 19.38 28.48 -24.10
C CYS A 145 20.83 28.26 -23.63
N PRO A 146 21.52 27.18 -24.07
CA PRO A 146 22.90 26.92 -23.67
C PRO A 146 23.90 27.95 -24.21
N SER A 147 23.56 28.67 -25.28
CA SER A 147 24.48 29.61 -25.93
C SER A 147 24.37 31.03 -25.38
N CYS A 148 23.17 31.49 -25.00
CA CYS A 148 22.95 32.89 -24.60
C CYS A 148 22.12 33.08 -23.33
N GLY A 149 21.65 32.00 -22.69
CA GLY A 149 20.95 32.06 -21.40
C GLY A 149 19.49 32.50 -21.46
N SER A 150 18.93 32.90 -22.61
CA SER A 150 17.52 33.30 -22.68
C SER A 150 16.56 32.11 -22.59
N VAL A 151 15.33 32.35 -22.13
CA VAL A 151 14.27 31.34 -22.06
C VAL A 151 13.84 30.94 -23.48
N THR A 152 13.73 29.64 -23.72
CA THR A 152 13.36 29.09 -25.03
C THR A 152 11.86 28.88 -25.16
N GLU A 153 11.35 29.00 -26.38
CA GLU A 153 9.93 28.87 -26.71
C GLU A 153 9.62 27.56 -27.43
N LEU A 154 8.41 27.04 -27.23
CA LEU A 154 7.92 25.83 -27.91
C LEU A 154 7.65 26.10 -29.39
N PHE A 155 7.97 25.12 -30.23
CA PHE A 155 7.49 25.10 -31.60
C PHE A 155 6.98 23.71 -31.97
N LYS A 156 6.07 23.68 -32.95
CA LYS A 156 5.48 22.45 -33.47
C LYS A 156 6.12 22.07 -34.80
N THR A 157 6.20 20.77 -35.07
CA THR A 157 6.64 20.17 -36.33
C THR A 157 5.51 19.32 -36.90
N CYS A 158 5.33 19.31 -38.23
CA CYS A 158 4.34 18.45 -38.86
C CYS A 158 4.75 16.97 -38.81
N THR A 159 3.79 16.08 -38.55
CA THR A 159 4.01 14.63 -38.63
C THR A 159 4.26 14.14 -40.05
N ASN A 160 3.82 14.90 -41.05
CA ASN A 160 4.06 14.59 -42.44
C ASN A 160 5.44 15.05 -42.89
N ARG A 161 6.30 14.10 -43.25
CA ARG A 161 7.67 14.37 -43.72
C ARG A 161 7.74 15.02 -45.10
N SER A 162 6.67 14.97 -45.89
CA SER A 162 6.60 15.65 -47.19
C SER A 162 5.92 17.01 -47.14
N CYS A 163 5.53 17.48 -45.94
CA CYS A 163 4.94 18.80 -45.77
C CYS A 163 6.03 19.89 -45.83
N THR A 164 5.67 21.06 -46.33
CA THR A 164 6.53 22.25 -46.41
C THR A 164 6.71 22.96 -45.06
N VAL A 165 5.95 22.59 -44.04
CA VAL A 165 5.99 23.20 -42.71
C VAL A 165 6.97 22.47 -41.80
N ASP A 166 8.22 22.95 -41.79
CA ASP A 166 9.28 22.41 -40.92
C ASP A 166 9.13 22.85 -39.46
N LYS A 167 8.69 24.09 -39.24
CA LYS A 167 8.50 24.69 -37.92
C LYS A 167 7.32 25.63 -37.96
N ILE A 168 6.47 25.57 -36.94
CA ILE A 168 5.40 26.53 -36.74
C ILE A 168 5.19 26.84 -35.26
N LYS A 169 5.00 28.12 -34.93
CA LYS A 169 4.55 28.56 -33.61
C LYS A 169 3.05 28.87 -33.72
N THR A 170 2.22 27.93 -33.28
CA THR A 170 0.77 28.06 -33.37
C THR A 170 0.08 27.25 -32.30
N ASP A 171 -1.13 27.67 -31.92
CA ASP A 171 -1.99 26.93 -31.01
C ASP A 171 -2.80 25.85 -31.72
N TYR A 172 -2.92 25.88 -33.06
CA TYR A 172 -3.63 24.86 -33.82
C TYR A 172 -3.04 23.45 -33.63
N GLU A 173 -3.90 22.44 -33.56
CA GLU A 173 -3.51 21.02 -33.46
C GLU A 173 -3.15 20.41 -34.83
N LEU A 174 -3.72 20.94 -35.90
CA LEU A 174 -3.53 20.47 -37.27
C LEU A 174 -2.65 21.43 -38.07
N CYS A 175 -1.85 20.87 -38.97
CA CYS A 175 -0.99 21.64 -39.84
C CYS A 175 -1.83 22.42 -40.86
N PRO A 176 -1.67 23.75 -40.99
CA PRO A 176 -2.45 24.55 -41.94
C PRO A 176 -2.19 24.18 -43.41
N ALA A 177 -1.04 23.55 -43.71
CA ALA A 177 -0.66 23.20 -45.09
C ALA A 177 -1.14 21.80 -45.53
N CYS A 178 -1.31 20.84 -44.62
CA CYS A 178 -1.67 19.46 -44.99
C CYS A 178 -2.71 18.80 -44.08
N ASN A 179 -3.26 19.54 -43.13
CA ASN A 179 -4.31 19.11 -42.20
C ASN A 179 -3.97 17.86 -41.35
N LEU A 180 -2.68 17.51 -41.22
CA LEU A 180 -2.20 16.42 -40.38
C LEU A 180 -1.73 16.93 -39.00
N PRO A 181 -1.72 16.07 -37.96
CA PRO A 181 -1.39 16.49 -36.60
C PRO A 181 0.01 17.10 -36.48
N LEU A 182 0.08 18.19 -35.71
CA LEU A 182 1.32 18.84 -35.29
C LEU A 182 1.84 18.22 -33.99
N GLN A 183 3.16 18.12 -33.84
CA GLN A 183 3.81 17.57 -32.64
C GLN A 183 4.79 18.57 -32.00
N LEU A 184 4.81 18.59 -30.68
CA LEU A 184 5.70 19.42 -29.85
C LEU A 184 7.07 18.78 -29.58
N TYR A 185 7.32 17.60 -30.14
CA TYR A 185 8.56 16.85 -29.97
C TYR A 185 9.00 16.28 -31.31
N SER A 186 10.29 16.01 -31.43
CA SER A 186 10.88 15.35 -32.59
C SER A 186 12.01 14.42 -32.16
N ARG A 187 12.44 13.52 -33.05
CA ARG A 187 13.63 12.70 -32.81
C ARG A 187 14.87 13.56 -32.97
N LYS A 188 15.66 13.65 -31.89
CA LYS A 188 16.93 14.37 -31.87
C LYS A 188 18.06 13.44 -31.47
N LYS A 189 19.24 13.70 -32.04
CA LYS A 189 20.48 13.03 -31.67
C LYS A 189 21.11 13.76 -30.49
N LEU A 190 21.19 13.13 -29.33
CA LEU A 190 21.72 13.72 -28.10
C LEU A 190 23.01 13.02 -27.67
N SER A 191 23.98 13.78 -27.18
CA SER A 191 25.19 13.23 -26.55
C SER A 191 25.01 13.21 -25.03
N VAL A 192 24.78 12.02 -24.46
CA VAL A 192 24.65 11.88 -22.99
C VAL A 192 25.98 12.18 -22.30
N ALA A 193 27.12 11.85 -22.92
CA ALA A 193 28.44 12.17 -22.36
C ALA A 193 28.62 13.68 -22.14
N GLN A 194 28.26 14.51 -23.13
CA GLN A 194 28.33 15.97 -22.98
C GLN A 194 27.40 16.50 -21.88
N GLU A 195 26.22 15.89 -21.71
CA GLU A 195 25.30 16.28 -20.64
C GLU A 195 25.83 15.89 -19.25
N LEU A 196 26.54 14.77 -19.14
CA LEU A 196 27.21 14.33 -17.91
C LEU A 196 28.41 15.23 -17.60
N GLU A 197 29.29 15.49 -18.57
CA GLU A 197 30.47 16.34 -18.42
C GLU A 197 30.11 17.77 -17.99
N LYS A 198 29.05 18.34 -18.58
CA LYS A 198 28.56 19.69 -18.24
C LYS A 198 28.10 19.83 -16.79
N THR A 199 27.81 18.74 -16.09
CA THR A 199 27.44 18.82 -14.68
C THR A 199 28.62 19.15 -13.77
N GLY A 200 29.85 18.82 -14.17
CA GLY A 200 31.03 18.97 -13.31
C GLY A 200 31.04 18.05 -12.08
N GLU A 201 30.04 17.18 -11.94
CA GLU A 201 29.87 16.30 -10.78
C GLU A 201 30.51 14.93 -11.02
N LYS A 202 30.87 14.24 -9.93
CA LYS A 202 31.38 12.88 -10.00
C LYS A 202 30.22 11.92 -10.30
N VAL A 203 30.14 11.44 -11.54
CA VAL A 203 29.03 10.58 -11.97
C VAL A 203 29.11 9.19 -11.30
N PRO A 204 28.07 8.74 -10.57
CA PRO A 204 27.99 7.38 -10.06
C PRO A 204 28.01 6.33 -11.18
N GLU A 205 28.48 5.11 -10.88
CA GLU A 205 28.52 4.02 -11.86
C GLU A 205 27.15 3.71 -12.49
N GLN A 206 26.07 3.91 -11.74
CA GLN A 206 24.71 3.65 -12.19
C GLN A 206 23.77 4.84 -11.97
N VAL A 207 23.50 5.56 -13.06
CA VAL A 207 22.43 6.57 -13.12
C VAL A 207 21.35 6.05 -14.06
N LYS A 208 20.19 5.67 -13.52
CA LYS A 208 19.13 4.98 -14.27
C LYS A 208 18.14 5.98 -14.85
N GLY A 209 18.02 5.99 -16.17
CA GLY A 209 17.06 6.81 -16.91
C GLY A 209 15.81 6.04 -17.34
N VAL A 210 15.07 6.60 -18.29
CA VAL A 210 13.90 5.98 -18.92
C VAL A 210 14.22 5.55 -20.34
N ILE A 211 13.49 4.56 -20.89
CA ILE A 211 13.68 4.16 -22.29
C ILE A 211 13.24 5.28 -23.24
N GLY A 212 12.14 5.95 -22.89
CA GLY A 212 11.60 7.08 -23.62
C GLY A 212 10.61 7.84 -22.75
N MET A 213 10.36 9.10 -23.09
CA MET A 213 9.40 9.92 -22.38
C MET A 213 7.98 9.48 -22.69
N THR A 214 7.19 9.24 -21.63
CA THR A 214 5.75 8.90 -21.71
C THR A 214 4.84 10.12 -21.59
N SER A 215 5.39 11.27 -21.21
CA SER A 215 4.69 12.55 -21.13
C SER A 215 4.34 13.08 -22.52
N GLY A 216 3.20 13.77 -22.66
CA GLY A 216 2.77 14.33 -23.95
C GLY A 216 3.77 15.33 -24.56
N TYR A 217 4.41 16.14 -23.71
CA TYR A 217 5.40 17.14 -24.16
C TYR A 217 6.82 16.57 -24.39
N LYS A 218 7.13 15.42 -23.77
CA LYS A 218 8.46 14.79 -23.78
C LYS A 218 9.60 15.71 -23.33
N PHE A 219 9.38 16.47 -22.26
CA PHE A 219 10.43 17.24 -21.59
C PHE A 219 11.35 16.30 -20.78
N PRO A 220 12.63 16.16 -21.12
CA PRO A 220 13.56 15.42 -20.28
C PRO A 220 13.91 16.23 -19.02
N GLU A 221 14.07 15.53 -17.90
CA GLU A 221 14.56 16.12 -16.66
C GLU A 221 16.07 16.40 -16.74
N PRO A 222 16.59 17.49 -16.13
CA PRO A 222 18.03 17.75 -16.08
C PRO A 222 18.82 16.58 -15.48
N VAL A 223 19.90 16.18 -16.15
CA VAL A 223 20.71 15.01 -15.77
C VAL A 223 21.33 15.16 -14.37
N MET A 224 21.70 16.38 -13.97
CA MET A 224 22.25 16.66 -12.64
C MET A 224 21.31 16.21 -11.51
N LYS A 225 19.98 16.42 -11.63
CA LYS A 225 19.02 15.90 -10.65
C LYS A 225 19.15 14.38 -10.51
N GLY A 226 19.34 13.68 -11.63
CA GLY A 226 19.57 12.25 -11.67
C GLY A 226 20.84 11.76 -10.97
N ILE A 227 21.93 12.51 -11.13
CA ILE A 227 23.21 12.23 -10.48
C ILE A 227 23.05 12.35 -8.96
N LEU A 228 22.53 13.48 -8.49
CA LEU A 228 22.31 13.74 -7.06
C LEU A 228 21.36 12.71 -6.43
N ARG A 229 20.28 12.32 -7.15
CA ARG A 229 19.39 11.23 -6.69
C ARG A 229 20.12 9.89 -6.58
N ALA A 230 20.99 9.58 -7.54
CA ALA A 230 21.75 8.33 -7.54
C ALA A 230 22.80 8.29 -6.41
N GLU A 231 23.50 9.40 -6.16
CA GLU A 231 24.45 9.57 -5.04
C GLU A 231 23.74 9.34 -3.69
N ASN A 232 22.57 9.95 -3.51
CA ASN A 232 21.76 9.82 -2.31
C ASN A 232 20.92 8.53 -2.26
N LYS A 233 20.98 7.66 -3.27
CA LYS A 233 20.20 6.41 -3.36
C LYS A 233 18.68 6.63 -3.18
N VAL A 234 18.15 7.67 -3.81
CA VAL A 234 16.72 7.99 -3.86
C VAL A 234 16.17 7.81 -5.28
N TYR A 235 14.88 7.50 -5.39
CA TYR A 235 14.24 7.15 -6.66
C TYR A 235 13.12 8.10 -7.00
N VAL A 236 13.05 8.49 -8.27
CA VAL A 236 12.04 9.42 -8.78
C VAL A 236 10.81 8.65 -9.25
N PHE A 237 9.64 9.25 -9.05
CA PHE A 237 8.37 8.79 -9.62
C PHE A 237 8.05 9.53 -10.93
N LYS A 238 6.92 9.17 -11.56
CA LYS A 238 6.56 9.63 -12.93
C LYS A 238 6.43 11.15 -13.08
N ASP A 239 6.15 11.85 -11.98
CA ASP A 239 5.89 13.28 -11.92
C ASP A 239 7.11 14.09 -11.47
N GLY A 240 8.25 13.44 -11.21
CA GLY A 240 9.47 14.07 -10.72
C GLY A 240 9.65 14.04 -9.20
N THR A 241 8.61 13.66 -8.45
CA THR A 241 8.64 13.60 -6.97
C THR A 241 9.26 12.30 -6.45
N ILE A 242 9.71 12.31 -5.21
CA ILE A 242 10.20 11.16 -4.46
C ILE A 242 9.18 10.82 -3.37
N ARG A 243 8.76 9.55 -3.31
CA ARG A 243 7.65 9.13 -2.45
C ARG A 243 8.00 8.02 -1.49
N PHE A 244 7.41 8.07 -0.30
CA PHE A 244 7.39 7.00 0.66
C PHE A 244 5.96 6.51 0.90
N ASP A 245 5.66 5.24 0.59
CA ASP A 245 4.32 4.69 0.80
C ASP A 245 4.23 4.08 2.21
N ALA A 246 3.19 4.44 2.95
CA ALA A 246 2.82 3.82 4.23
C ALA A 246 1.32 3.47 4.23
N THR A 247 0.92 2.37 4.86
CA THR A 247 -0.50 2.10 5.14
C THR A 247 -1.05 3.19 6.05
N ASP A 248 -2.21 3.75 5.71
CA ASP A 248 -2.84 4.78 6.53
C ASP A 248 -3.52 4.17 7.76
N MET A 249 -3.45 4.88 8.88
CA MET A 249 -4.11 4.48 10.11
C MET A 249 -4.60 5.72 10.88
N PRO A 250 -5.89 5.83 11.20
CA PRO A 250 -6.41 7.00 11.89
C PRO A 250 -5.93 7.04 13.34
N LEU A 251 -5.56 8.22 13.81
CA LEU A 251 -5.17 8.48 15.19
C LEU A 251 -5.68 9.86 15.62
N THR A 252 -6.34 9.94 16.77
CA THR A 252 -6.80 11.23 17.33
C THR A 252 -5.99 11.64 18.56
N HIS A 253 -5.40 10.68 19.26
CA HIS A 253 -4.68 10.91 20.51
C HIS A 253 -3.40 10.07 20.57
N PHE A 254 -2.38 10.58 21.24
CA PHE A 254 -1.09 9.91 21.38
C PHE A 254 -0.39 10.34 22.68
N THR A 255 0.59 9.58 23.12
CA THR A 255 1.51 9.95 24.21
C THR A 255 2.90 10.26 23.66
N SER A 256 3.68 11.04 24.42
CA SER A 256 5.06 11.39 24.04
C SER A 256 5.92 10.14 23.81
N LYS A 257 5.71 9.14 24.68
CA LYS A 257 6.42 7.87 24.68
C LYS A 257 6.15 7.03 23.43
N GLU A 258 4.88 6.94 23.02
CA GLU A 258 4.46 6.18 21.82
C GLU A 258 5.09 6.71 20.53
N VAL A 259 5.30 8.02 20.45
CA VAL A 259 5.84 8.67 19.24
C VAL A 259 7.36 8.90 19.31
N GLY A 260 8.00 8.50 20.40
CA GLY A 260 9.44 8.59 20.62
C GLY A 260 9.98 10.02 20.57
N VAL A 261 9.23 11.00 21.10
CA VAL A 261 9.61 12.43 21.10
C VAL A 261 9.59 12.94 22.54
N SER A 262 10.51 13.83 22.91
CA SER A 262 10.53 14.41 24.26
C SER A 262 9.41 15.42 24.47
N VAL A 263 9.01 15.59 25.73
CA VAL A 263 7.98 16.57 26.14
C VAL A 263 8.37 17.99 25.73
N GLU A 264 9.64 18.36 25.88
CA GLU A 264 10.15 19.69 25.49
C GLU A 264 9.96 19.92 23.99
N LYS A 265 10.23 18.90 23.18
CA LYS A 265 10.11 19.02 21.73
C LYS A 265 8.65 19.10 21.29
N LEU A 266 7.73 18.39 21.94
CA LEU A 266 6.30 18.53 21.69
C LEU A 266 5.79 19.92 22.07
N LYS A 267 6.30 20.51 23.16
CA LYS A 267 6.01 21.92 23.52
C LYS A 267 6.46 22.89 22.44
N GLU A 268 7.66 22.72 21.88
CA GLU A 268 8.13 23.52 20.74
C GLU A 268 7.22 23.38 19.50
N LEU A 269 6.65 22.19 19.28
CA LEU A 269 5.71 21.92 18.19
C LEU A 269 4.29 22.50 18.45
N GLY A 270 4.04 23.03 19.65
CA GLY A 270 2.80 23.69 20.04
C GLY A 270 1.82 22.80 20.82
N TYR A 271 2.29 21.71 21.43
CA TYR A 271 1.54 20.87 22.36
C TYR A 271 1.83 21.30 23.80
N THR A 272 0.89 22.02 24.40
CA THR A 272 1.08 22.66 25.73
C THR A 272 0.23 22.01 26.83
N THR A 273 -0.90 21.42 26.47
CA THR A 273 -1.83 20.76 27.39
C THR A 273 -2.21 19.37 26.90
N ASP A 274 -2.55 18.48 27.83
CA ASP A 274 -3.15 17.17 27.55
C ASP A 274 -4.63 17.30 27.10
N TYR A 275 -5.24 16.18 26.73
CA TYR A 275 -6.63 16.12 26.27
C TYR A 275 -7.67 16.52 27.34
N LEU A 276 -7.28 16.55 28.62
CA LEU A 276 -8.11 17.00 29.74
C LEU A 276 -7.90 18.49 30.06
N GLY A 277 -6.94 19.14 29.40
CA GLY A 277 -6.59 20.55 29.60
C GLY A 277 -5.51 20.78 30.67
N ASN A 278 -4.89 19.74 31.22
CA ASN A 278 -3.78 19.93 32.17
C ASN A 278 -2.47 20.26 31.43
N PRO A 279 -1.56 21.04 32.04
CA PRO A 279 -0.25 21.30 31.43
C PRO A 279 0.53 20.02 31.14
N LEU A 280 1.20 19.98 29.98
CA LEU A 280 2.07 18.86 29.60
C LEU A 280 3.35 18.87 30.46
N THR A 281 3.55 17.81 31.23
CA THR A 281 4.65 17.65 32.20
C THR A 281 5.27 16.25 32.17
N ASN A 282 4.51 15.22 31.79
CA ASN A 282 4.97 13.83 31.73
C ASN A 282 4.75 13.21 30.32
N GLU A 283 5.57 12.21 29.98
CA GLU A 283 5.54 11.49 28.71
C GLU A 283 4.31 10.58 28.54
N ASP A 284 3.71 10.12 29.65
CA ASP A 284 2.51 9.26 29.64
C ASP A 284 1.20 10.05 29.52
N GLN A 285 1.25 11.39 29.49
CA GLN A 285 0.05 12.20 29.27
C GLN A 285 -0.44 12.03 27.83
N ILE A 286 -1.75 11.81 27.69
CA ILE A 286 -2.41 11.67 26.40
C ILE A 286 -2.66 13.05 25.80
N LEU A 287 -2.13 13.29 24.62
CA LEU A 287 -2.27 14.53 23.86
C LEU A 287 -3.28 14.33 22.73
N GLU A 288 -4.08 15.35 22.44
CA GLU A 288 -4.95 15.38 21.26
C GLU A 288 -4.13 15.78 20.02
N LEU A 289 -4.09 14.91 19.01
CA LEU A 289 -3.34 15.13 17.76
C LEU A 289 -3.96 16.28 16.96
N LYS A 290 -3.15 17.29 16.64
CA LYS A 290 -3.59 18.37 15.74
C LYS A 290 -3.87 17.82 14.35
N VAL A 291 -4.89 18.36 13.69
CA VAL A 291 -5.48 17.81 12.45
C VAL A 291 -4.49 17.55 11.29
N GLN A 292 -3.43 18.34 11.14
CA GLN A 292 -2.44 18.18 10.05
C GLN A 292 -1.09 17.64 10.55
N ASP A 293 -1.00 17.23 11.81
CA ASP A 293 0.18 16.58 12.34
C ASP A 293 0.11 15.07 12.06
N ILE A 294 1.26 14.48 11.72
CA ILE A 294 1.37 13.07 11.37
C ILE A 294 2.50 12.41 12.14
N VAL A 295 2.32 11.12 12.43
CA VAL A 295 3.33 10.25 13.02
C VAL A 295 3.71 9.20 11.99
N ILE A 296 4.99 9.14 11.63
CA ILE A 296 5.45 8.31 10.51
C ILE A 296 6.18 7.05 10.98
N SER A 297 6.08 5.96 10.23
CA SER A 297 6.86 4.75 10.51
C SER A 297 8.35 5.03 10.55
N GLN A 298 9.08 4.43 11.51
CA GLN A 298 10.54 4.54 11.60
C GLN A 298 11.27 4.08 10.32
N ASN A 299 10.65 3.19 9.53
CA ASN A 299 11.16 2.77 8.23
C ASN A 299 11.31 3.94 7.23
N ALA A 300 10.54 5.02 7.40
CA ALA A 300 10.62 6.20 6.57
C ALA A 300 11.86 7.05 6.86
N ILE A 301 12.32 7.09 8.12
CA ILE A 301 13.37 8.01 8.60
C ILE A 301 14.61 7.97 7.71
N LYS A 302 15.22 6.78 7.55
CA LYS A 302 16.45 6.62 6.75
C LYS A 302 16.27 7.01 5.29
N TYR A 303 15.06 6.90 4.75
CA TYR A 303 14.78 7.30 3.38
C TYR A 303 14.54 8.81 3.28
N LEU A 304 13.74 9.40 4.17
CA LEU A 304 13.47 10.84 4.20
C LEU A 304 14.74 11.66 4.47
N ILE A 305 15.65 11.22 5.34
CA ILE A 305 16.96 11.86 5.53
C ILE A 305 17.78 11.87 4.23
N ARG A 306 17.69 10.81 3.41
CA ARG A 306 18.35 10.80 2.10
C ARG A 306 17.68 11.76 1.12
N VAL A 307 16.36 11.91 1.20
CA VAL A 307 15.62 12.89 0.39
C VAL A 307 15.99 14.32 0.78
N THR A 308 16.08 14.65 2.07
CA THR A 308 16.46 15.99 2.52
C THR A 308 17.89 16.34 2.11
N LYS A 309 18.84 15.41 2.23
CA LYS A 309 20.22 15.57 1.72
C LYS A 309 20.25 15.84 0.21
N PHE A 310 19.49 15.06 -0.57
CA PHE A 310 19.34 15.31 -2.00
C PHE A 310 18.79 16.72 -2.28
N LEU A 311 17.79 17.18 -1.52
CA LEU A 311 17.20 18.52 -1.72
C LEU A 311 18.17 19.63 -1.37
N ASP A 312 18.95 19.50 -0.29
CA ASP A 312 19.97 20.48 0.09
C ASP A 312 21.10 20.55 -0.94
N GLU A 313 21.57 19.39 -1.43
CA GLU A 313 22.56 19.33 -2.52
C GLU A 313 21.99 19.90 -3.82
N LEU A 314 20.71 19.65 -4.12
CA LEU A 314 20.05 20.20 -5.28
C LEU A 314 19.96 21.74 -5.20
N LEU A 315 19.60 22.28 -4.03
CA LEU A 315 19.57 23.73 -3.79
C LEU A 315 20.95 24.34 -4.01
N GLN A 316 22.00 23.78 -3.39
CA GLN A 316 23.35 24.33 -3.50
C GLN A 316 23.94 24.17 -4.91
N LYS A 317 23.98 22.95 -5.43
CA LYS A 317 24.73 22.61 -6.65
C LYS A 317 24.00 23.01 -7.93
N PHE A 318 22.67 22.88 -7.97
CA PHE A 318 21.89 23.16 -9.18
C PHE A 318 21.25 24.56 -9.16
N TYR A 319 20.74 25.01 -8.01
CA TYR A 319 20.05 26.30 -7.90
C TYR A 319 20.91 27.43 -7.33
N GLY A 320 22.10 27.15 -6.77
CA GLY A 320 22.95 28.16 -6.15
C GLY A 320 22.35 28.78 -4.88
N LEU A 321 21.48 28.04 -4.18
CA LEU A 321 20.77 28.47 -2.97
C LEU A 321 21.33 27.79 -1.72
N PRO A 322 21.18 28.39 -0.52
CA PRO A 322 21.58 27.75 0.73
C PRO A 322 20.76 26.48 1.01
N CYS A 323 21.30 25.59 1.86
CA CYS A 323 20.54 24.46 2.39
C CYS A 323 19.25 24.91 3.06
N HIS A 324 18.23 24.06 3.01
CA HIS A 324 16.98 24.27 3.72
C HIS A 324 16.83 23.35 4.93
N TYR A 325 17.16 22.06 4.80
CA TYR A 325 16.85 21.06 5.83
C TYR A 325 17.99 20.86 6.83
N ASN A 326 19.22 20.61 6.36
CA ASN A 326 20.39 20.28 7.21
C ASN A 326 20.17 19.11 8.18
N VAL A 327 19.25 18.19 7.84
CA VAL A 327 18.82 17.06 8.68
C VAL A 327 19.91 15.98 8.76
N LYS A 328 20.27 15.58 9.98
CA LYS A 328 21.24 14.52 10.27
C LYS A 328 20.63 13.34 11.03
N THR A 329 19.74 13.62 11.98
CA THR A 329 19.08 12.63 12.83
C THR A 329 17.59 12.50 12.52
N ALA A 330 16.91 11.59 13.20
CA ALA A 330 15.45 11.49 13.13
C ALA A 330 14.76 12.72 13.73
N GLU A 331 15.25 13.21 14.87
CA GLU A 331 14.71 14.37 15.58
C GLU A 331 14.72 15.64 14.72
N ASP A 332 15.73 15.80 13.87
CA ASP A 332 15.82 16.91 12.93
C ASP A 332 14.66 16.91 11.89
N LEU A 333 13.98 15.78 11.66
CA LEU A 333 12.82 15.72 10.77
C LEU A 333 11.55 16.33 11.40
N LEU A 334 11.52 16.46 12.72
CA LEU A 334 10.35 16.96 13.45
C LEU A 334 10.04 18.41 13.07
N GLY A 335 8.77 18.70 12.82
CA GLY A 335 8.30 20.01 12.39
C GLY A 335 8.43 20.28 10.89
N HIS A 336 9.19 19.48 10.14
CA HIS A 336 9.24 19.63 8.69
C HIS A 336 7.93 19.22 8.03
N LEU A 337 7.60 19.92 6.95
CA LEU A 337 6.36 19.75 6.21
C LEU A 337 6.50 18.66 5.14
N VAL A 338 5.43 17.89 5.00
CA VAL A 338 5.27 16.88 3.96
C VAL A 338 3.94 17.08 3.23
N VAL A 339 3.84 16.52 2.04
CA VAL A 339 2.58 16.37 1.31
C VAL A 339 2.17 14.91 1.40
N GLY A 340 1.03 14.67 2.05
CA GLY A 340 0.33 13.40 1.98
C GLY A 340 -0.46 13.33 0.68
N LEU A 341 -0.32 12.24 -0.07
CA LEU A 341 -1.02 12.02 -1.33
C LEU A 341 -1.53 10.59 -1.41
N ALA A 342 -2.84 10.44 -1.55
CA ALA A 342 -3.46 9.14 -1.71
C ALA A 342 -3.40 8.63 -3.18
N PRO A 343 -3.34 7.31 -3.39
CA PRO A 343 -3.40 6.68 -4.70
C PRO A 343 -4.65 7.08 -5.46
N HIS A 344 -4.48 7.28 -6.77
CA HIS A 344 -5.57 7.65 -7.68
C HIS A 344 -6.21 9.02 -7.36
N THR A 345 -5.59 9.85 -6.53
CA THR A 345 -6.05 11.23 -6.25
C THR A 345 -5.05 12.24 -6.81
N SER A 346 -5.44 13.52 -6.85
CA SER A 346 -4.57 14.60 -7.34
C SER A 346 -4.48 15.81 -6.41
N ALA A 347 -5.12 15.74 -5.24
CA ALA A 347 -5.03 16.73 -4.19
C ALA A 347 -4.09 16.21 -3.12
N GLY A 348 -2.91 16.81 -3.03
CA GLY A 348 -2.01 16.61 -1.90
C GLY A 348 -2.49 17.42 -0.69
N VAL A 349 -2.28 16.90 0.51
CA VAL A 349 -2.61 17.58 1.76
C VAL A 349 -1.34 17.84 2.53
N LEU A 350 -1.13 19.09 2.94
CA LEU A 350 0.04 19.48 3.72
C LEU A 350 -0.07 18.88 5.13
N GLY A 351 0.99 18.22 5.58
CA GLY A 351 1.10 17.69 6.92
C GLY A 351 2.45 18.05 7.54
N ARG A 352 2.56 17.87 8.85
CA ARG A 352 3.78 18.15 9.63
C ARG A 352 4.18 16.91 10.42
N ILE A 353 5.45 16.53 10.34
CA ILE A 353 5.96 15.36 11.08
C ILE A 353 6.11 15.73 12.55
N ILE A 354 5.51 14.97 13.46
CA ILE A 354 5.59 15.22 14.92
C ILE A 354 6.19 14.06 15.72
N GLY A 355 6.42 12.91 15.09
CA GLY A 355 7.01 11.77 15.76
C GLY A 355 7.11 10.53 14.88
N PHE A 356 7.52 9.43 15.51
CA PHE A 356 7.83 8.19 14.83
C PHE A 356 7.25 6.98 15.55
N VAL A 357 6.87 5.94 14.80
CA VAL A 357 6.35 4.67 15.36
C VAL A 357 7.10 3.47 14.79
N ASP A 358 7.24 2.42 15.60
CA ASP A 358 7.80 1.13 15.14
C ASP A 358 6.87 0.40 14.15
N ALA A 359 5.56 0.65 14.26
CA ALA A 359 4.57 0.08 13.36
C ALA A 359 4.83 0.49 11.88
N LYS A 360 4.48 -0.41 10.95
CA LYS A 360 4.64 -0.18 9.50
C LYS A 360 3.44 0.57 8.90
N VAL A 361 2.98 1.61 9.58
CA VAL A 361 1.85 2.45 9.19
C VAL A 361 2.22 3.94 9.34
N GLY A 362 1.47 4.82 8.71
CA GLY A 362 1.50 6.26 8.96
C GLY A 362 0.23 6.65 9.70
N TYR A 363 0.39 7.14 10.94
CA TYR A 363 -0.74 7.65 11.72
C TYR A 363 -1.00 9.12 11.40
N ALA A 364 -2.27 9.47 11.21
CA ALA A 364 -2.69 10.85 11.13
C ALA A 364 -4.14 11.02 11.60
N HIS A 365 -4.54 12.26 11.83
CA HIS A 365 -5.92 12.58 12.16
C HIS A 365 -6.88 12.08 11.07
N PRO A 366 -8.08 11.54 11.41
CA PRO A 366 -9.06 11.07 10.41
C PRO A 366 -9.34 12.09 9.30
N PHE A 367 -9.44 13.38 9.64
CA PHE A 367 -9.58 14.46 8.65
C PHE A 367 -8.41 14.56 7.67
N PHE A 368 -7.17 14.27 8.09
CA PHE A 368 -6.03 14.25 7.19
C PHE A 368 -6.15 13.12 6.17
N HIS A 369 -6.65 11.94 6.56
CA HIS A 369 -6.94 10.85 5.63
C HIS A 369 -8.11 11.18 4.70
N ALA A 370 -9.24 11.63 5.25
CA ALA A 370 -10.43 12.00 4.49
C ALA A 370 -10.20 13.17 3.52
N ALA A 371 -9.37 14.17 3.88
CA ALA A 371 -9.03 15.29 3.00
C ALA A 371 -8.29 14.85 1.73
N LYS A 372 -7.63 13.68 1.76
CA LYS A 372 -7.00 13.07 0.58
C LYS A 372 -7.98 12.25 -0.27
N ARG A 373 -9.28 12.30 0.08
CA ARG A 373 -10.38 11.60 -0.61
C ARG A 373 -10.20 10.09 -0.63
N ARG A 374 -9.74 9.54 0.49
CA ARG A 374 -9.62 8.10 0.76
C ARG A 374 -10.12 7.75 2.14
N ASN A 375 -10.49 6.48 2.26
CA ASN A 375 -11.01 5.89 3.48
C ASN A 375 -9.86 5.17 4.18
N CYS A 376 -9.98 4.95 5.49
CA CYS A 376 -9.00 4.20 6.26
C CYS A 376 -9.33 2.70 6.29
N ASP A 377 -9.56 2.08 5.12
CA ASP A 377 -9.93 0.67 4.96
C ASP A 377 -8.75 -0.24 4.58
N GLY A 378 -7.53 0.20 4.87
CA GLY A 378 -6.27 -0.47 4.50
C GLY A 378 -5.67 0.04 3.20
N ASP A 379 -5.98 1.29 2.85
CA ASP A 379 -5.34 2.02 1.77
C ASP A 379 -3.88 2.38 2.13
N GLU A 380 -3.19 3.04 1.21
CA GLU A 380 -1.79 3.43 1.40
C GLU A 380 -1.63 4.88 1.02
N ASP A 381 -0.98 5.68 1.86
CA ASP A 381 -0.66 7.06 1.57
C ASP A 381 0.81 7.22 1.15
N ALA A 382 1.04 8.08 0.16
CA ALA A 382 2.38 8.52 -0.18
C ALA A 382 2.74 9.79 0.61
N ILE A 383 3.90 9.77 1.24
CA ILE A 383 4.52 10.91 1.92
C ILE A 383 5.62 11.47 1.01
N ILE A 384 5.55 12.77 0.74
CA ILE A 384 6.50 13.51 -0.11
C ILE A 384 7.03 14.70 0.71
N MET A 385 8.34 14.94 0.77
CA MET A 385 8.84 16.16 1.42
C MET A 385 8.29 17.39 0.70
N ALA A 386 7.76 18.39 1.42
CA ALA A 386 7.05 19.51 0.80
C ALA A 386 7.91 20.25 -0.25
N LEU A 387 9.18 20.49 0.07
CA LEU A 387 10.10 21.13 -0.88
C LEU A 387 10.43 20.27 -2.10
N ASP A 388 10.42 18.93 -1.97
CA ASP A 388 10.59 18.04 -3.13
C ASP A 388 9.43 18.18 -4.11
N ALA A 389 8.20 18.20 -3.59
CA ALA A 389 7.02 18.46 -4.40
C ALA A 389 7.13 19.82 -5.12
N LEU A 390 7.59 20.87 -4.46
CA LEU A 390 7.70 22.20 -5.07
C LEU A 390 8.81 22.31 -6.13
N LEU A 391 9.98 21.72 -5.89
CA LEU A 391 11.15 21.87 -6.78
C LEU A 391 11.16 20.87 -7.95
N ASN A 392 10.63 19.67 -7.75
CA ASN A 392 10.82 18.55 -8.66
C ASN A 392 9.56 18.11 -9.40
N PHE A 393 8.37 18.46 -8.90
CA PHE A 393 7.13 18.20 -9.61
C PHE A 393 7.03 19.04 -10.89
N SER A 394 6.50 18.43 -11.96
CA SER A 394 6.05 19.17 -13.13
C SER A 394 4.95 18.45 -13.88
N GLN A 395 3.91 19.19 -14.27
CA GLN A 395 2.84 18.65 -15.13
C GLN A 395 3.38 18.18 -16.50
N TYR A 396 4.51 18.73 -16.95
CA TYR A 396 5.17 18.35 -18.20
C TYR A 396 5.79 16.95 -18.15
N TYR A 397 5.95 16.35 -16.97
CA TYR A 397 6.41 14.96 -16.81
C TYR A 397 5.25 13.95 -16.77
N LEU A 398 4.02 14.43 -16.51
CA LEU A 398 2.88 13.54 -16.37
C LEU A 398 2.58 12.80 -17.68
N PRO A 399 2.24 11.50 -17.61
CA PRO A 399 1.79 10.73 -18.75
C PRO A 399 0.59 11.37 -19.44
N GLU A 400 0.54 11.26 -20.76
CA GLU A 400 -0.56 11.84 -21.57
C GLU A 400 -1.93 11.22 -21.27
N LYS A 401 -1.95 9.92 -20.92
CA LYS A 401 -3.20 9.19 -20.60
C LYS A 401 -3.76 9.61 -19.23
N ARG A 402 -5.09 9.81 -19.16
CA ARG A 402 -5.82 10.24 -17.94
C ARG A 402 -5.41 9.48 -16.67
N GLY A 403 -5.31 8.15 -16.74
CA GLY A 403 -4.95 7.31 -15.58
C GLY A 403 -3.53 7.54 -15.03
N GLY A 404 -2.65 8.26 -15.73
CA GLY A 404 -1.33 8.65 -15.24
C GLY A 404 -1.26 10.05 -14.65
N LYS A 405 -2.30 10.89 -14.82
CA LYS A 405 -2.41 12.22 -14.21
C LYS A 405 -3.01 12.14 -12.80
N MET A 406 -3.86 11.15 -12.56
CA MET A 406 -4.27 10.73 -11.22
C MET A 406 -3.06 10.07 -10.54
N ASP A 407 -2.86 10.29 -9.24
CA ASP A 407 -1.65 9.94 -8.47
C ASP A 407 -0.50 10.97 -8.62
N ALA A 408 -0.80 12.27 -8.71
CA ALA A 408 0.19 13.36 -8.69
C ALA A 408 -0.38 14.61 -7.99
N PRO A 409 0.41 15.37 -7.20
CA PRO A 409 -0.09 16.50 -6.41
C PRO A 409 -0.33 17.73 -7.29
N LEU A 410 -1.43 17.73 -8.06
CA LEU A 410 -1.84 18.84 -8.93
C LEU A 410 -2.30 20.06 -8.15
N VAL A 411 -2.90 19.82 -6.99
CA VAL A 411 -3.39 20.84 -6.05
C VAL A 411 -2.86 20.48 -4.67
N LEU A 412 -2.53 21.50 -3.87
CA LEU A 412 -2.08 21.34 -2.50
C LEU A 412 -3.07 22.02 -1.54
N THR A 413 -3.70 21.24 -0.68
CA THR A 413 -4.53 21.73 0.42
C THR A 413 -3.62 22.07 1.59
N THR A 414 -3.53 23.36 1.93
CA THR A 414 -2.68 23.86 3.02
C THR A 414 -3.37 23.88 4.38
N LYS A 415 -4.70 24.00 4.38
CA LYS A 415 -5.55 23.98 5.58
C LYS A 415 -6.71 23.04 5.33
N ILE A 416 -6.95 22.13 6.27
CA ILE A 416 -8.10 21.23 6.22
C ILE A 416 -9.31 21.94 6.82
N ASP A 417 -10.42 22.00 6.07
CA ASP A 417 -11.74 22.35 6.58
C ASP A 417 -12.56 21.07 6.73
N PRO A 418 -12.92 20.62 7.95
CA PRO A 418 -13.71 19.42 8.16
C PRO A 418 -15.06 19.42 7.44
N ARG A 419 -15.58 20.58 7.01
CA ARG A 419 -16.83 20.64 6.22
C ARG A 419 -16.66 20.14 4.78
N GLU A 420 -15.43 20.16 4.26
CA GLU A 420 -15.12 19.83 2.86
C GLU A 420 -14.51 18.43 2.69
N VAL A 421 -14.13 17.77 3.79
CA VAL A 421 -13.60 16.41 3.75
C VAL A 421 -14.71 15.38 3.53
N ASP A 422 -14.32 14.13 3.28
CA ASP A 422 -15.26 13.04 3.10
C ASP A 422 -16.20 12.87 4.31
N LYS A 423 -17.46 12.50 4.03
CA LYS A 423 -18.52 12.38 5.03
C LYS A 423 -18.28 11.26 6.03
N GLU A 424 -17.51 10.24 5.66
CA GLU A 424 -17.16 9.15 6.59
C GLU A 424 -16.47 9.69 7.86
N ALA A 425 -15.66 10.76 7.73
CA ALA A 425 -15.03 11.38 8.89
C ALA A 425 -16.01 12.18 9.77
N HIS A 426 -17.21 12.49 9.26
CA HIS A 426 -18.26 13.19 10.00
C HIS A 426 -19.01 12.25 10.95
N ASP A 427 -19.01 10.96 10.64
CA ASP A 427 -19.72 9.92 11.41
C ASP A 427 -18.84 9.32 12.53
N LEU A 428 -17.68 9.93 12.82
CA LEU A 428 -16.81 9.52 13.92
C LEU A 428 -17.43 9.90 15.27
N ASP A 429 -17.60 8.91 16.14
CA ASP A 429 -17.99 9.10 17.54
C ASP A 429 -16.88 9.77 18.34
N ILE A 430 -17.21 10.82 19.08
CA ILE A 430 -16.23 11.65 19.82
C ILE A 430 -16.54 11.71 21.31
N VAL A 431 -17.23 10.70 21.84
CA VAL A 431 -17.63 10.56 23.24
C VAL A 431 -16.58 9.77 24.05
N SER A 432 -16.50 10.04 25.35
CA SER A 432 -15.64 9.25 26.28
C SER A 432 -16.27 7.94 26.72
N CYS A 433 -17.59 7.84 26.66
CA CYS A 433 -18.35 6.64 27.01
C CYS A 433 -19.68 6.69 26.28
N TYR A 434 -20.15 5.54 25.82
CA TYR A 434 -21.48 5.42 25.24
C TYR A 434 -22.57 5.49 26.32
N SER A 435 -23.77 5.93 25.93
CA SER A 435 -24.92 6.01 26.83
C SER A 435 -25.43 4.62 27.21
N LEU A 436 -26.07 4.51 28.39
CA LEU A 436 -26.74 3.28 28.80
C LEU A 436 -27.83 2.88 27.78
N GLU A 437 -28.53 3.87 27.24
CA GLU A 437 -29.55 3.68 26.20
C GLU A 437 -29.01 2.86 25.03
N LEU A 438 -27.86 3.24 24.46
CA LEU A 438 -27.20 2.51 23.36
C LEU A 438 -26.95 1.04 23.72
N TYR A 439 -26.45 0.78 24.94
CA TYR A 439 -26.16 -0.60 25.39
C TYR A 439 -27.41 -1.43 25.66
N THR A 440 -28.56 -0.79 25.92
CA THR A 440 -29.82 -1.47 26.21
C THR A 440 -30.74 -1.62 25.00
N SER A 441 -30.45 -0.93 23.89
CA SER A 441 -31.23 -1.03 22.66
C SER A 441 -30.97 -2.34 21.92
N GLU A 442 -32.03 -2.94 21.37
CA GLU A 442 -31.95 -4.16 20.56
C GLU A 442 -32.46 -3.90 19.13
N PHE A 443 -31.61 -4.14 18.13
CA PHE A 443 -31.94 -4.01 16.69
C PHE A 443 -32.56 -2.66 16.27
N VAL A 444 -32.23 -1.59 16.99
CA VAL A 444 -32.63 -0.22 16.67
C VAL A 444 -31.74 0.35 15.57
N SER A 445 -32.28 1.24 14.74
CA SER A 445 -31.48 1.93 13.72
C SER A 445 -30.44 2.84 14.39
N PRO A 446 -29.18 2.89 13.90
CA PRO A 446 -28.16 3.78 14.45
C PRO A 446 -28.58 5.25 14.51
N SER A 447 -29.44 5.69 13.58
CA SER A 447 -29.94 7.07 13.53
C SER A 447 -30.91 7.44 14.65
N ASP A 448 -31.52 6.46 15.31
CA ASP A 448 -32.54 6.69 16.34
C ASP A 448 -31.92 6.91 17.72
N ILE A 449 -30.66 6.49 17.91
CA ILE A 449 -29.93 6.64 19.16
C ILE A 449 -28.93 7.80 19.01
N LYS A 450 -29.03 8.77 19.90
CA LYS A 450 -28.20 9.96 19.82
C LYS A 450 -26.81 9.69 20.41
N VAL A 451 -25.80 9.66 19.55
CA VAL A 451 -24.37 9.68 19.91
C VAL A 451 -23.74 10.93 19.31
N GLU A 452 -22.96 11.65 20.10
CA GLU A 452 -22.26 12.84 19.60
C GLU A 452 -21.19 12.43 18.58
N THR A 453 -21.34 12.94 17.37
CA THR A 453 -20.42 12.72 16.24
C THR A 453 -19.78 14.03 15.81
N VAL A 454 -18.71 13.94 15.02
CA VAL A 454 -18.05 15.11 14.40
C VAL A 454 -19.04 16.00 13.66
N LYS A 455 -20.03 15.41 12.98
CA LYS A 455 -21.06 16.12 12.22
C LYS A 455 -21.75 17.21 13.02
N GLU A 456 -21.97 16.99 14.31
CA GLU A 456 -22.66 17.94 15.21
C GLU A 456 -21.79 19.17 15.54
N ARG A 457 -20.45 19.07 15.40
CA ARG A 457 -19.50 20.16 15.66
C ARG A 457 -19.10 20.95 14.43
N LEU A 458 -19.47 20.50 13.22
CA LEU A 458 -19.09 21.16 11.97
C LEU A 458 -19.51 22.64 11.94
N GLY A 459 -18.59 23.51 11.51
CA GLY A 459 -18.83 24.96 11.47
C GLY A 459 -18.61 25.69 12.80
N THR A 460 -18.35 24.97 13.89
CA THR A 460 -17.91 25.54 15.17
C THR A 460 -16.37 25.46 15.31
N PRO A 461 -15.75 26.26 16.19
CA PRO A 461 -14.32 26.11 16.51
C PRO A 461 -13.96 24.70 17.02
N GLN A 462 -14.87 24.03 17.74
CA GLN A 462 -14.69 22.70 18.30
C GLN A 462 -14.61 21.58 17.25
N GLN A 463 -14.79 21.87 15.96
CA GLN A 463 -14.56 20.88 14.90
C GLN A 463 -13.11 20.39 14.84
N TYR A 464 -12.15 21.11 15.42
CA TYR A 464 -10.72 20.78 15.37
C TYR A 464 -10.15 20.19 16.67
N TYR A 465 -10.91 20.20 17.77
CA TYR A 465 -10.40 19.84 19.10
C TYR A 465 -11.51 19.35 20.05
N GLY A 466 -11.11 18.81 21.20
CA GLY A 466 -12.00 18.26 22.22
C GLY A 466 -12.58 16.90 21.85
N PHE A 467 -11.91 16.15 20.98
CA PHE A 467 -12.28 14.78 20.63
C PHE A 467 -12.02 13.90 21.84
N LYS A 468 -12.84 12.86 22.00
CA LYS A 468 -12.63 11.86 23.05
C LYS A 468 -12.59 10.47 22.41
N PHE A 469 -12.33 9.49 23.25
CA PHE A 469 -12.27 8.08 22.88
C PHE A 469 -12.79 7.24 24.05
N THR A 470 -13.30 6.05 23.74
CA THR A 470 -13.91 5.16 24.73
C THR A 470 -12.93 4.20 25.39
N HIS A 471 -11.86 3.83 24.67
CA HIS A 471 -10.87 2.86 25.13
C HIS A 471 -9.47 3.44 24.99
N SER A 472 -8.65 3.28 26.03
CA SER A 472 -7.23 3.63 26.01
C SER A 472 -6.40 2.39 25.70
N ASN A 473 -5.36 2.57 24.88
CA ASN A 473 -4.33 1.56 24.64
C ASN A 473 -3.09 1.89 25.47
N THR A 474 -2.30 0.87 25.80
CA THR A 474 -0.99 1.07 26.44
C THR A 474 0.05 1.65 25.50
N ASP A 475 0.02 1.25 24.23
CA ASP A 475 0.92 1.72 23.17
C ASP A 475 0.26 1.50 21.79
N ILE A 476 0.19 2.54 20.96
CA ILE A 476 -0.33 2.48 19.57
C ILE A 476 0.42 1.50 18.66
N ALA A 477 1.68 1.19 18.96
CA ALA A 477 2.50 0.23 18.23
C ALA A 477 2.55 -1.15 18.90
N GLN A 478 1.76 -1.39 19.96
CA GLN A 478 1.72 -2.66 20.67
C GLN A 478 1.18 -3.77 19.77
N GLY A 479 2.09 -4.61 19.27
CA GLY A 479 1.72 -5.76 18.44
C GLY A 479 2.90 -6.29 17.63
N PRO A 480 2.67 -7.33 16.81
CA PRO A 480 3.69 -7.82 15.89
C PRO A 480 4.03 -6.74 14.86
N SER A 481 5.32 -6.37 14.76
CA SER A 481 5.78 -5.30 13.86
C SER A 481 5.63 -5.62 12.37
N GLU A 482 5.45 -6.89 12.02
CA GLU A 482 5.30 -7.35 10.64
C GLU A 482 4.38 -8.57 10.57
N SER A 483 3.53 -8.60 9.54
CA SER A 483 2.68 -9.77 9.30
C SER A 483 3.49 -11.00 8.89
N ALA A 484 3.11 -12.17 9.43
CA ALA A 484 3.69 -13.45 9.04
C ALA A 484 3.55 -13.75 7.52
N TYR A 485 2.55 -13.14 6.86
CA TYR A 485 2.38 -13.25 5.41
C TYR A 485 3.60 -12.76 4.62
N LYS A 486 4.34 -11.77 5.14
CA LYS A 486 5.54 -11.23 4.47
C LYS A 486 6.82 -12.01 4.78
N THR A 487 6.87 -12.66 5.94
CA THR A 487 8.05 -13.43 6.35
C THR A 487 8.12 -14.78 5.63
N LEU A 488 6.98 -15.34 5.22
CA LEU A 488 6.89 -16.57 4.45
C LEU A 488 7.16 -16.32 2.95
N PRO A 489 8.21 -16.93 2.35
CA PRO A 489 8.57 -16.66 0.96
C PRO A 489 7.73 -17.46 -0.04
N ALA A 490 7.44 -18.74 0.25
CA ALA A 490 6.76 -19.63 -0.68
C ALA A 490 5.23 -19.62 -0.45
N MET A 491 4.48 -19.78 -1.55
CA MET A 491 3.01 -19.83 -1.48
C MET A 491 2.53 -21.08 -0.72
N LYS A 492 3.24 -22.20 -0.84
CA LYS A 492 2.91 -23.43 -0.11
C LYS A 492 2.95 -23.20 1.40
N ASP A 493 4.02 -22.59 1.90
CA ASP A 493 4.18 -22.28 3.33
C ASP A 493 3.08 -21.36 3.85
N LYS A 494 2.68 -20.36 3.05
CA LYS A 494 1.57 -19.44 3.38
C LYS A 494 0.24 -20.18 3.53
N ILE A 495 -0.03 -21.13 2.63
CA ILE A 495 -1.25 -21.95 2.68
C ILE A 495 -1.19 -22.85 3.90
N SER A 496 -0.08 -23.55 4.13
CA SER A 496 0.09 -24.40 5.31
C SER A 496 -0.12 -23.63 6.61
N ALA A 497 0.43 -22.42 6.74
CA ALA A 497 0.23 -21.55 7.90
C ALA A 497 -1.23 -21.08 8.04
N GLN A 498 -1.90 -20.75 6.92
CA GLN A 498 -3.33 -20.41 6.93
C GLN A 498 -4.19 -21.57 7.47
N PHE A 499 -3.95 -22.79 7.00
CA PHE A 499 -4.69 -23.98 7.46
C PHE A 499 -4.32 -24.40 8.88
N GLU A 500 -3.09 -24.14 9.34
CA GLU A 500 -2.72 -24.34 10.73
C GLU A 500 -3.54 -23.43 11.66
N ILE A 501 -3.72 -22.16 11.28
CA ILE A 501 -4.57 -21.23 12.02
C ILE A 501 -6.03 -21.67 11.98
N ALA A 502 -6.53 -22.06 10.79
CA ALA A 502 -7.90 -22.55 10.63
C ALA A 502 -8.20 -23.75 11.55
N ARG A 503 -7.26 -24.70 11.68
CA ARG A 503 -7.37 -25.85 12.60
C ARG A 503 -7.45 -25.47 14.08
N ARG A 504 -6.90 -24.32 14.47
CA ARG A 504 -6.88 -23.87 15.87
C ARG A 504 -8.11 -23.04 16.23
N ILE A 505 -8.81 -22.48 15.26
CA ILE A 505 -9.91 -21.54 15.49
C ILE A 505 -11.25 -22.23 15.29
N ARG A 506 -12.04 -22.35 16.37
CA ARG A 506 -13.39 -22.94 16.35
C ARG A 506 -14.35 -22.28 15.37
N ALA A 507 -14.20 -20.97 15.13
CA ALA A 507 -15.09 -20.20 14.26
C ALA A 507 -14.83 -20.40 12.75
N VAL A 508 -13.80 -21.16 12.37
CA VAL A 508 -13.43 -21.37 10.97
C VAL A 508 -13.76 -22.80 10.56
N ASP A 509 -14.61 -22.92 9.55
CA ASP A 509 -14.83 -24.18 8.84
C ASP A 509 -13.67 -24.41 7.87
N ILE A 510 -12.93 -25.50 8.08
CA ILE A 510 -11.71 -25.80 7.35
C ILE A 510 -12.03 -26.27 5.92
N ASP A 511 -13.11 -27.03 5.75
CA ASP A 511 -13.53 -27.61 4.48
C ASP A 511 -14.08 -26.49 3.57
N ASP A 512 -14.94 -25.61 4.11
CA ASP A 512 -15.39 -24.39 3.39
C ASP A 512 -14.21 -23.48 3.03
N THR A 513 -13.22 -23.34 3.94
CA THR A 513 -12.01 -22.55 3.67
C THR A 513 -11.22 -23.11 2.48
N ALA A 514 -11.03 -24.43 2.41
CA ALA A 514 -10.35 -25.09 1.31
C ALA A 514 -11.10 -24.92 -0.01
N GLU A 515 -12.41 -25.16 0.00
CA GLU A 515 -13.25 -25.04 -1.18
C GLU A 515 -13.26 -23.61 -1.74
N ARG A 516 -13.38 -22.59 -0.87
CA ARG A 516 -13.32 -21.18 -1.27
C ARG A 516 -11.96 -20.79 -1.83
N LEU A 517 -10.87 -21.23 -1.21
CA LEU A 517 -9.51 -20.94 -1.69
C LEU A 517 -9.33 -21.48 -3.12
N ILE A 518 -9.79 -22.71 -3.38
CA ILE A 518 -9.72 -23.35 -4.70
C ILE A 518 -10.59 -22.61 -5.71
N LYS A 519 -11.87 -22.34 -5.38
CA LYS A 519 -12.81 -21.68 -6.30
C LYS A 519 -12.41 -20.25 -6.65
N SER A 520 -11.96 -19.48 -5.68
CA SER A 520 -11.72 -18.05 -5.85
C SER A 520 -10.32 -17.71 -6.35
N HIS A 521 -9.31 -18.53 -6.05
CA HIS A 521 -7.92 -18.23 -6.41
C HIS A 521 -7.32 -19.25 -7.38
N PHE A 522 -7.30 -20.54 -7.04
CA PHE A 522 -6.51 -21.50 -7.82
C PHE A 522 -7.15 -21.88 -9.15
N LEU A 523 -8.44 -22.25 -9.18
CA LEU A 523 -9.10 -22.62 -10.43
C LEU A 523 -9.11 -21.46 -11.47
N PRO A 524 -9.45 -20.21 -11.10
CA PRO A 524 -9.35 -19.07 -12.01
C PRO A 524 -7.94 -18.86 -12.56
N ASP A 525 -6.89 -18.98 -11.72
CA ASP A 525 -5.50 -18.82 -12.13
C ASP A 525 -5.05 -19.94 -13.09
N LEU A 526 -5.36 -21.21 -12.78
CA LEU A 526 -5.01 -22.36 -13.62
C LEU A 526 -5.65 -22.23 -15.01
N ILE A 527 -6.98 -22.03 -15.07
CA ILE A 527 -7.73 -21.88 -16.32
C ILE A 527 -7.28 -20.64 -17.09
N GLY A 528 -7.07 -19.52 -16.38
CA GLY A 528 -6.63 -18.26 -16.96
C GLY A 528 -5.23 -18.35 -17.58
N ASN A 529 -4.30 -19.01 -16.90
CA ASN A 529 -2.94 -19.22 -17.39
C ASN A 529 -2.92 -20.21 -18.56
N LEU A 530 -3.69 -21.31 -18.49
CA LEU A 530 -3.81 -22.27 -19.58
C LEU A 530 -4.37 -21.61 -20.85
N ARG A 531 -5.47 -20.86 -20.72
CA ARG A 531 -6.06 -20.10 -21.84
C ARG A 531 -5.10 -19.07 -22.42
N SER A 532 -4.34 -18.39 -21.56
CA SER A 532 -3.36 -17.39 -21.97
C SER A 532 -2.15 -18.04 -22.65
N PHE A 533 -1.73 -19.21 -22.20
CA PHE A 533 -0.65 -20.00 -22.80
C PHE A 533 -0.98 -20.37 -24.26
N SER A 534 -2.19 -20.84 -24.53
CA SER A 534 -2.63 -21.21 -25.89
C SER A 534 -2.72 -20.02 -26.86
N LYS A 535 -2.89 -18.79 -26.34
CA LYS A 535 -3.00 -17.55 -27.13
C LYS A 535 -1.75 -16.67 -27.06
N GLN A 536 -0.67 -17.17 -26.47
CA GLN A 536 0.46 -16.33 -26.09
C GLN A 536 1.22 -15.75 -27.28
N THR A 537 2.05 -14.75 -26.99
CA THR A 537 3.03 -14.22 -27.94
C THR A 537 4.42 -14.71 -27.59
N PHE A 538 5.37 -14.53 -28.50
CA PHE A 538 6.75 -14.94 -28.29
C PHE A 538 7.63 -13.69 -28.23
N ARG A 539 8.64 -13.70 -27.36
CA ARG A 539 9.58 -12.56 -27.26
C ARG A 539 11.01 -12.99 -27.50
N CYS A 540 11.77 -12.14 -28.16
CA CYS A 540 13.22 -12.31 -28.22
C CYS A 540 13.87 -11.88 -26.89
N VAL A 541 14.79 -12.68 -26.37
CA VAL A 541 15.51 -12.39 -25.12
C VAL A 541 16.37 -11.12 -25.23
N ASN A 542 16.99 -10.90 -26.40
CA ASN A 542 17.98 -9.83 -26.58
C ASN A 542 17.33 -8.48 -26.89
N CYS A 543 16.42 -8.44 -27.87
CA CYS A 543 15.83 -7.18 -28.34
C CYS A 543 14.38 -6.94 -27.88
N ASN A 544 13.78 -7.87 -27.12
CA ASN A 544 12.39 -7.82 -26.66
C ASN A 544 11.33 -7.64 -27.77
N LYS A 545 11.68 -7.86 -29.04
CA LYS A 545 10.70 -7.87 -30.14
C LYS A 545 9.70 -8.99 -29.89
N LYS A 546 8.42 -8.62 -29.92
CA LYS A 546 7.29 -9.54 -29.78
C LYS A 546 6.86 -10.05 -31.14
N TYR A 547 6.56 -11.33 -31.21
CA TYR A 547 6.06 -12.02 -32.38
C TYR A 547 4.75 -12.72 -32.02
N ARG A 548 3.74 -12.59 -32.87
CA ARG A 548 2.48 -13.33 -32.71
C ARG A 548 2.68 -14.84 -32.93
N ARG A 549 3.60 -15.22 -33.81
CA ARG A 549 3.97 -16.61 -34.13
C ARG A 549 5.49 -16.71 -34.19
N VAL A 550 6.06 -17.86 -33.83
CA VAL A 550 7.50 -18.09 -33.96
C VAL A 550 7.87 -18.03 -35.45
N PRO A 551 8.87 -17.22 -35.86
CA PRO A 551 9.40 -17.25 -37.22
C PRO A 551 9.92 -18.66 -37.56
N LEU A 552 9.71 -19.13 -38.79
CA LEU A 552 10.13 -20.48 -39.23
C LEU A 552 11.64 -20.71 -39.07
N VAL A 553 12.45 -19.66 -39.11
CA VAL A 553 13.91 -19.70 -38.88
C VAL A 553 14.25 -20.06 -37.42
N GLY A 554 13.29 -20.06 -36.50
CA GLY A 554 13.49 -20.36 -35.07
C GLY A 554 14.27 -19.29 -34.28
N LYS A 555 14.75 -18.24 -34.97
CA LYS A 555 15.53 -17.14 -34.40
C LYS A 555 14.83 -15.80 -34.62
N CYS A 556 15.19 -14.81 -33.81
CA CYS A 556 14.66 -13.46 -33.96
C CYS A 556 15.10 -12.84 -35.30
N THR A 557 14.15 -12.49 -36.15
CA THR A 557 14.39 -11.85 -37.46
C THR A 557 15.07 -10.48 -37.38
N ARG A 558 15.15 -9.86 -36.19
CA ARG A 558 15.81 -8.56 -36.00
C ARG A 558 17.25 -8.66 -35.52
N CYS A 559 17.58 -9.66 -34.70
CA CYS A 559 18.88 -9.70 -34.00
C CYS A 559 19.49 -11.10 -33.85
N GLY A 560 18.88 -12.13 -34.46
CA GLY A 560 19.34 -13.51 -34.37
C GLY A 560 19.16 -14.19 -33.01
N GLY A 561 18.75 -13.46 -31.97
CA GLY A 561 18.62 -13.98 -30.61
C GLY A 561 17.50 -15.02 -30.42
N LYS A 562 17.62 -15.81 -29.35
CA LYS A 562 16.64 -16.85 -28.97
C LYS A 562 15.26 -16.24 -28.70
N ILE A 563 14.23 -16.94 -29.18
CA ILE A 563 12.83 -16.62 -28.93
C ILE A 563 12.34 -17.52 -27.80
N VAL A 564 11.65 -16.93 -26.84
CA VAL A 564 11.09 -17.63 -25.68
C VAL A 564 9.60 -17.37 -25.57
N LEU A 565 8.90 -18.32 -24.95
CA LEU A 565 7.52 -18.19 -24.53
C LEU A 565 7.37 -17.00 -23.58
N THR A 566 6.26 -16.28 -23.67
CA THR A 566 5.94 -15.25 -22.66
C THR A 566 5.37 -15.88 -21.39
N ILE A 567 4.69 -17.02 -21.52
CA ILE A 567 4.11 -17.77 -20.41
C ILE A 567 4.76 -19.17 -20.45
N PRO A 568 5.64 -19.51 -19.50
CA PRO A 568 6.25 -20.83 -19.44
C PRO A 568 5.26 -21.88 -18.90
N ARG A 569 5.48 -23.16 -19.24
CA ARG A 569 4.69 -24.32 -18.75
C ARG A 569 4.54 -24.33 -17.23
N GLY A 570 5.62 -24.13 -16.49
CA GLY A 570 5.59 -24.10 -15.03
C GLY A 570 4.72 -22.98 -14.42
N SER A 571 4.34 -21.95 -15.19
CA SER A 571 3.35 -20.96 -14.73
C SER A 571 1.92 -21.49 -14.77
N VAL A 572 1.63 -22.46 -15.66
CA VAL A 572 0.32 -23.09 -15.80
C VAL A 572 0.15 -24.18 -14.72
N GLU A 573 1.19 -24.97 -14.47
CA GLU A 573 1.16 -26.09 -13.50
C GLU A 573 1.38 -25.66 -12.04
N LYS A 574 1.75 -24.38 -11.79
CA LYS A 574 2.23 -23.88 -10.50
C LYS A 574 1.39 -24.27 -9.27
N TYR A 575 0.06 -24.30 -9.42
CA TYR A 575 -0.88 -24.57 -8.33
C TYR A 575 -1.54 -25.94 -8.38
N LEU A 576 -1.31 -26.72 -9.43
CA LEU A 576 -2.01 -27.99 -9.63
C LEU A 576 -1.71 -28.98 -8.48
N SER A 577 -0.44 -29.10 -8.10
CA SER A 577 -0.02 -29.98 -6.99
C SER A 577 -0.63 -29.58 -5.65
N ILE A 578 -0.73 -28.28 -5.38
CA ILE A 578 -1.34 -27.74 -4.16
C ILE A 578 -2.84 -28.04 -4.14
N VAL A 579 -3.52 -27.83 -5.26
CA VAL A 579 -4.95 -28.11 -5.37
C VAL A 579 -5.24 -29.60 -5.14
N LYS A 580 -4.42 -30.51 -5.68
CA LYS A 580 -4.56 -31.96 -5.46
C LYS A 580 -4.40 -32.33 -3.99
N ASP A 581 -3.40 -31.78 -3.32
CA ASP A 581 -3.15 -31.98 -1.88
C ASP A 581 -4.37 -31.56 -1.04
N LEU A 582 -4.97 -30.41 -1.37
CA LEU A 582 -6.17 -29.92 -0.69
C LEU A 582 -7.40 -30.81 -0.92
N VAL A 583 -7.63 -31.29 -2.15
CA VAL A 583 -8.76 -32.19 -2.48
C VAL A 583 -8.64 -33.55 -1.80
N GLN A 584 -7.41 -34.02 -1.57
CA GLN A 584 -7.16 -35.28 -0.87
C GLN A 584 -7.30 -35.14 0.64
N THR A 585 -7.01 -33.96 1.19
CA THR A 585 -6.97 -33.72 2.63
C THR A 585 -8.30 -33.30 3.21
N TYR A 586 -9.08 -32.51 2.47
CA TYR A 586 -10.31 -31.85 2.95
C TYR A 586 -11.54 -32.35 2.23
N ASP A 587 -12.70 -32.25 2.89
CA ASP A 587 -13.96 -32.56 2.23
C ASP A 587 -14.35 -31.40 1.30
N ILE A 588 -14.52 -31.72 0.02
CA ILE A 588 -14.75 -30.71 -1.03
C ILE A 588 -15.87 -31.22 -1.91
N SER A 589 -16.80 -30.32 -2.27
CA SER A 589 -17.93 -30.69 -3.13
C SER A 589 -17.51 -31.37 -4.45
N ASP A 590 -18.27 -32.39 -4.84
CA ASP A 590 -18.01 -33.18 -6.04
C ASP A 590 -17.86 -32.33 -7.30
N TYR A 591 -18.64 -31.25 -7.39
CA TYR A 591 -18.56 -30.30 -8.51
C TYR A 591 -17.15 -29.69 -8.66
N VAL A 592 -16.53 -29.29 -7.54
CA VAL A 592 -15.19 -28.70 -7.56
C VAL A 592 -14.15 -29.76 -7.87
N ARG A 593 -14.30 -30.95 -7.29
CA ARG A 593 -13.41 -32.10 -7.55
C ARG A 593 -13.39 -32.44 -9.05
N GLN A 594 -14.56 -32.63 -9.66
CA GLN A 594 -14.67 -32.90 -11.10
C GLN A 594 -14.08 -31.78 -11.96
N ARG A 595 -14.29 -30.52 -11.55
CA ARG A 595 -13.74 -29.37 -12.28
C ARG A 595 -12.21 -29.34 -12.26
N ILE A 596 -11.59 -29.73 -11.15
CA ILE A 596 -10.13 -29.84 -11.03
C ILE A 596 -9.61 -30.96 -11.92
N GLU A 597 -10.25 -32.14 -11.89
CA GLU A 597 -9.88 -33.28 -12.74
C GLU A 597 -9.96 -32.93 -14.24
N LEU A 598 -10.99 -32.17 -14.65
CA LEU A 598 -11.09 -31.70 -16.03
C LEU A 598 -9.93 -30.76 -16.41
N VAL A 599 -9.59 -29.81 -15.53
CA VAL A 599 -8.47 -28.88 -15.75
C VAL A 599 -7.13 -29.62 -15.79
N GLU A 600 -6.93 -30.62 -14.94
CA GLU A 600 -5.76 -31.48 -14.95
C GLU A 600 -5.63 -32.21 -16.30
N LYS A 601 -6.69 -32.87 -16.76
CA LYS A 601 -6.73 -33.54 -18.07
C LYS A 601 -6.44 -32.58 -19.21
N GLU A 602 -6.98 -31.36 -19.18
CA GLU A 602 -6.68 -30.33 -20.20
C GLU A 602 -5.21 -29.92 -20.21
N ILE A 603 -4.59 -29.75 -19.02
CA ILE A 603 -3.17 -29.43 -18.90
C ILE A 603 -2.32 -30.57 -19.48
N ASP A 604 -2.62 -31.82 -19.12
CA ASP A 604 -1.90 -32.99 -19.60
C ASP A 604 -2.01 -33.16 -21.13
N LEU A 605 -3.21 -32.93 -21.69
CA LEU A 605 -3.44 -32.96 -23.14
C LEU A 605 -2.63 -31.88 -23.88
N VAL A 606 -2.50 -30.68 -23.30
CA VAL A 606 -1.76 -29.57 -23.91
C VAL A 606 -0.24 -29.78 -23.81
N PHE A 607 0.24 -30.40 -22.73
CA PHE A 607 1.68 -30.55 -22.46
C PHE A 607 2.23 -31.95 -22.70
N HIS A 608 1.50 -32.82 -23.41
CA HIS A 608 1.91 -34.18 -23.74
C HIS A 608 3.41 -34.30 -24.06
N GLU A 609 4.13 -35.03 -23.20
CA GLU A 609 5.55 -35.30 -23.37
C GLU A 609 5.74 -36.38 -24.43
N THR A 610 6.48 -36.08 -25.49
CA THR A 610 6.85 -37.04 -26.54
C THR A 610 7.92 -38.04 -26.08
N GLN A 611 8.52 -37.85 -24.90
CA GLN A 611 9.41 -38.81 -24.24
C GLN A 611 9.08 -38.85 -22.75
N GLN A 612 8.34 -39.87 -22.31
CA GLN A 612 8.15 -40.15 -20.89
C GLN A 612 9.44 -40.73 -20.31
N GLN A 613 10.00 -40.06 -19.30
CA GLN A 613 11.00 -40.66 -18.41
C GLN A 613 10.25 -41.55 -17.41
N LEU A 614 10.13 -42.84 -17.71
CA LEU A 614 9.50 -43.82 -16.83
C LEU A 614 10.28 -43.92 -15.51
N SER A 615 9.57 -43.87 -14.38
CA SER A 615 10.18 -44.10 -13.07
C SER A 615 10.37 -45.60 -12.86
N LEU A 616 11.40 -46.01 -12.12
CA LEU A 616 11.66 -47.43 -11.81
C LEU A 616 10.48 -48.10 -11.08
N THR A 617 9.67 -47.31 -10.37
CA THR A 617 8.43 -47.74 -9.70
C THR A 617 7.27 -48.00 -10.66
N ASP A 618 7.32 -47.51 -11.89
CA ASP A 618 6.28 -47.82 -12.91
C ASP A 618 6.53 -49.19 -13.59
N PHE A 619 7.66 -49.84 -13.27
CA PHE A 619 8.06 -51.16 -13.78
C PHE A 619 7.93 -52.29 -12.76
N ILE A 620 7.59 -51.97 -11.50
CA ILE A 620 7.33 -52.95 -10.42
C ILE A 620 5.82 -52.95 -10.17
#